data_AF-A0A4P5WQZ4-F1
#
_entry.id   AF-A0A4P5WQZ4-F1
#
_cell.length_a   1.000
_cell.length_b   1.000
_cell.length_c   1.000
_cell.angle_alpha   90.00
_cell.angle_beta   90.00
_cell.angle_gamma   90.00
#
_symmetry.space_group_name_H-M   'P 1'
#
loop_
_entity.id
_entity.type
_entity.pdbx_description
1 polymer ?
#
loop_
_entity_poly.entity_id
_entity_poly.type
_entity_poly.pdbx_seq_one_letter_code
_entity_poly.pdbx_strand_id
1 'polypeptide(L)'
;MLHDTRIFVERGEDGGPGLLVALRAFLRQFLKWSVVYHTQANHGLTVISRDSRDKPALPGRITMAANLTRAVAAHVADGQQSRNHGSAATA
;
A
#
# COMPACT_ATOMS: atom_id res chain seq x y z
N MET A 1 -7.37 15.73 -0.03
CA MET A 1 -8.41 14.73 -0.34
C MET A 1 -8.15 14.23 -1.74
N LEU A 2 -8.04 12.91 -1.94
CA LEU A 2 -7.79 12.31 -3.24
C LEU A 2 -9.04 11.53 -3.70
N HIS A 3 -9.61 11.92 -4.83
CA HIS A 3 -10.70 11.22 -5.50
C HIS A 3 -10.14 10.24 -6.55
N ASP A 4 -11.00 9.36 -7.06
CA ASP A 4 -10.68 8.38 -8.12
C ASP A 4 -9.56 7.38 -7.78
N THR A 5 -9.34 7.15 -6.48
CA THR A 5 -8.32 6.22 -5.99
C THR A 5 -8.62 4.76 -6.30
N ARG A 6 -9.83 4.45 -6.81
CA ARG A 6 -10.20 3.13 -7.33
C ARG A 6 -10.14 3.03 -8.85
N ILE A 7 -10.32 4.12 -9.59
CA ILE A 7 -10.28 4.07 -11.07
C ILE A 7 -8.82 4.03 -11.55
N PHE A 8 -7.95 4.85 -10.97
CA PHE A 8 -6.55 4.96 -11.38
C PHE A 8 -5.62 4.36 -10.32
N VAL A 9 -5.82 3.07 -10.01
CA VAL A 9 -5.05 2.35 -8.99
C VAL A 9 -3.59 2.24 -9.42
N GLU A 10 -3.34 1.52 -10.51
CA GLU A 10 -1.96 1.26 -10.98
C GLU A 10 -1.68 1.92 -12.32
N ARG A 11 -2.72 2.30 -13.06
CA ARG A 11 -2.61 2.94 -14.38
C ARG A 11 -3.54 4.16 -14.45
N GLY A 12 -3.01 5.29 -14.94
CA GLY A 12 -3.73 6.53 -15.22
C GLY A 12 -4.46 6.48 -16.57
N GLU A 13 -5.30 7.48 -16.84
CA GLU A 13 -6.07 7.61 -18.09
C GLU A 13 -5.16 7.78 -19.31
N ASP A 14 -4.01 8.42 -19.11
CA ASP A 14 -2.93 8.61 -20.09
C ASP A 14 -2.08 7.34 -20.33
N GLY A 15 -2.40 6.24 -19.63
CA GLY A 15 -1.66 4.98 -19.68
C GLY A 15 -0.40 4.94 -18.80
N GLY A 16 -0.07 6.04 -18.10
CA GLY A 16 1.04 6.14 -17.13
C GLY A 16 0.68 5.57 -15.74
N PRO A 17 1.55 5.73 -14.72
CA PRO A 17 1.26 5.25 -13.36
C PRO A 17 0.04 5.94 -12.73
N GLY A 18 -0.84 5.14 -12.13
CA GLY A 18 -2.05 5.63 -11.48
C GLY A 18 -1.81 6.46 -10.21
N LEU A 19 -2.86 7.13 -9.73
CA LEU A 19 -2.84 8.01 -8.57
C LEU A 19 -2.37 7.31 -7.29
N LEU A 20 -2.68 6.02 -7.10
CA LEU A 20 -2.20 5.29 -5.92
C LEU A 20 -0.69 5.01 -5.99
N VAL A 21 -0.09 4.91 -7.17
CA VAL A 21 1.37 4.78 -7.30
C VAL A 21 2.06 6.04 -6.79
N ALA A 22 1.59 7.21 -7.22
CA ALA A 22 2.08 8.50 -6.76
C ALA A 22 1.85 8.68 -5.25
N LEU A 23 0.66 8.33 -4.74
CA LEU A 23 0.35 8.41 -3.32
C LEU A 23 1.26 7.51 -2.47
N ARG A 24 1.51 6.27 -2.91
CA ARG A 24 2.45 5.34 -2.24
C ARG A 24 3.87 5.92 -2.20
N ALA A 25 4.34 6.53 -3.29
CA ALA A 25 5.66 7.16 -3.34
C ALA A 25 5.74 8.36 -2.39
N PHE A 26 4.71 9.23 -2.40
CA PHE A 26 4.62 10.40 -1.53
C PHE A 26 4.64 10.02 -0.04
N LEU A 27 3.84 9.02 0.37
CA LEU A 27 3.78 8.58 1.77
C LEU A 27 5.09 7.93 2.25
N ARG A 28 5.84 7.28 1.35
CA ARG A 28 7.20 6.78 1.66
C ARG A 28 8.21 7.91 1.85
N GLN A 29 8.10 8.98 1.06
CA GLN A 29 9.00 10.12 1.15
C GLN A 29 8.69 11.02 2.35
N PHE A 30 7.41 11.20 2.69
CA PHE A 30 6.97 12.11 3.74
C PHE A 30 6.23 11.39 4.87
N LEU A 31 6.97 10.67 5.70
CA LEU A 31 6.48 9.82 6.82
C LEU A 31 5.60 10.53 7.87
N LYS A 32 5.55 11.87 7.85
CA LYS A 32 4.63 12.63 8.71
C LYS A 32 3.17 12.50 8.25
N TRP A 33 2.94 12.24 6.97
CA TRP A 33 1.62 12.03 6.41
C TRP A 33 1.18 10.57 6.55
N SER A 34 -0.11 10.38 6.78
CA SER A 34 -0.73 9.05 6.85
C SER A 34 -2.14 9.09 6.28
N VAL A 35 -2.61 7.97 5.74
CA VAL A 35 -4.03 7.79 5.39
C VAL A 35 -4.84 7.73 6.67
N VAL A 36 -5.87 8.57 6.76
CA VAL A 36 -6.78 8.66 7.91
C VAL A 36 -8.19 8.18 7.59
N TYR A 37 -8.53 8.12 6.30
CA TYR A 37 -9.78 7.55 5.83
C TYR A 37 -9.62 7.02 4.41
N HIS A 38 -10.24 5.87 4.14
CA HIS A 38 -10.33 5.29 2.80
C HIS A 38 -11.70 4.64 2.61
N THR A 39 -12.35 4.93 1.49
CA THR A 39 -13.59 4.26 1.07
C THR A 39 -13.54 3.94 -0.41
N GLN A 40 -14.22 2.87 -0.80
CA GLN A 40 -14.35 2.45 -2.20
C GLN A 40 -15.59 3.06 -2.88
N ALA A 41 -16.44 3.76 -2.14
CA ALA A 41 -17.62 4.44 -2.71
C ALA A 41 -17.20 5.59 -3.65
N ASN A 42 -18.06 5.91 -4.62
CA ASN A 42 -17.88 7.01 -5.59
C ASN A 42 -16.46 7.05 -6.18
N HIS A 43 -16.06 5.97 -6.86
CA HIS A 43 -14.76 5.87 -7.55
C HIS A 43 -13.52 5.88 -6.64
N GLY A 44 -13.73 5.77 -5.32
CA GLY A 44 -12.68 5.62 -4.32
C GLY A 44 -12.19 6.97 -3.81
N LEU A 45 -12.25 7.15 -2.49
CA LEU A 45 -11.81 8.35 -1.80
C LEU A 45 -10.76 7.98 -0.76
N THR A 46 -9.62 8.68 -0.81
CA THR A 46 -8.57 8.58 0.20
C THR A 46 -8.28 9.95 0.81
N VAL A 47 -8.29 10.03 2.14
CA VAL A 47 -7.92 11.24 2.89
C VAL A 47 -6.61 10.97 3.61
N ILE A 48 -5.65 11.89 3.46
CA ILE A 48 -4.38 11.90 4.19
C ILE A 48 -4.31 13.11 5.10
N SER A 49 -3.69 12.95 6.26
CA SER A 49 -3.40 14.04 7.20
C SER A 49 -1.97 13.98 7.70
N ARG A 50 -1.43 15.14 8.08
CA ARG A 50 -0.14 15.29 8.78
C ARG A 50 -0.33 15.51 10.28
N ASP A 51 -1.54 15.85 10.72
CA ASP A 51 -1.84 16.08 12.13
C ASP A 51 -1.70 14.76 12.90
N SER A 52 -0.96 14.79 14.01
CA SER A 52 -0.79 13.62 14.87
C SER A 52 -2.09 13.16 15.52
N ARG A 53 -3.06 14.06 15.68
CA ARG A 53 -4.37 13.77 16.30
C ARG A 53 -5.28 12.94 15.41
N ASP A 54 -5.09 13.03 14.10
CA ASP A 54 -5.87 12.26 13.12
C ASP A 54 -5.30 10.85 12.90
N LYS A 55 -4.12 10.55 13.47
CA LYS A 55 -3.47 9.26 13.26
C LYS A 55 -4.18 8.19 14.07
N PRO A 56 -4.60 7.08 13.44
CA PRO A 56 -5.12 5.96 14.19
C PRO A 56 -4.07 5.47 15.20
N ALA A 57 -4.54 5.12 16.39
CA ALA A 57 -3.66 4.57 17.41
C ALA A 57 -2.96 3.32 16.88
N LEU A 58 -1.65 3.24 17.09
CA LEU A 58 -0.90 2.06 16.70
C LEU A 58 -1.43 0.85 17.47
N PRO A 59 -1.48 -0.34 16.83
CA PRO A 59 -1.72 -1.58 17.55
C PRO A 59 -0.71 -1.73 18.69
N GLY A 60 -1.12 -2.39 19.77
CA GLY A 60 -0.21 -2.71 20.87
C GLY A 60 1.07 -3.42 20.38
N ARG A 61 2.17 -3.31 21.15
CA ARG A 61 3.49 -3.83 20.77
C ARG A 61 3.47 -5.32 20.37
N ILE A 62 2.67 -6.13 21.05
CA ILE A 62 2.51 -7.56 20.76
C ILE A 62 1.88 -7.77 19.39
N THR A 63 0.79 -7.05 19.09
CA THR A 63 0.12 -7.11 17.78
C THR A 63 1.04 -6.64 16.66
N MET A 64 1.84 -5.60 16.89
CA MET A 64 2.83 -5.12 15.92
C MET A 64 3.90 -6.19 15.62
N ALA A 65 4.42 -6.89 16.64
CA ALA A 65 5.39 -7.96 16.45
C ALA A 65 4.80 -9.16 15.67
N ALA A 66 3.56 -9.53 15.98
CA ALA A 66 2.85 -10.57 15.23
C ALA A 66 2.63 -10.19 13.76
N ASN A 67 2.22 -8.94 13.50
CA ASN A 67 2.04 -8.40 12.15
C ASN A 67 3.36 -8.39 11.37
N LEU A 68 4.46 -7.98 12.00
CA LEU A 68 5.79 -7.99 11.37
C LEU A 68 6.22 -9.41 10.98
N THR A 69 6.07 -10.37 11.90
CA THR A 69 6.44 -11.77 11.66
C THR A 69 5.65 -12.34 10.48
N ARG A 70 4.33 -12.08 10.44
CA ARG A 70 3.47 -12.49 9.33
C ARG A 70 3.93 -11.86 8.00
N ALA A 71 4.25 -10.56 8.00
CA ALA A 71 4.69 -9.86 6.79
C ALA A 71 6.02 -10.40 6.25
N VAL A 72 6.99 -10.71 7.13
CA VAL A 72 8.27 -11.31 6.74
C VAL A 72 8.05 -12.71 6.15
N ALA A 73 7.23 -13.54 6.79
CA ALA A 73 6.92 -14.88 6.29
C ALA A 73 6.28 -14.83 4.89
N ALA A 74 5.31 -13.93 4.68
CA ALA A 74 4.69 -13.73 3.38
C ALA A 74 5.70 -13.28 2.31
N HIS A 75 6.57 -12.31 2.65
CA HIS A 75 7.58 -11.81 1.72
C HIS A 75 8.57 -12.91 1.27
N VAL A 76 8.98 -13.78 2.20
CA VAL A 76 9.86 -14.92 1.87
C VAL A 76 9.11 -15.92 0.97
N ALA A 77 7.86 -16.26 1.27
CA ALA A 77 7.07 -17.18 0.47
C ALA A 77 6.86 -16.66 -0.97
N ASP A 78 6.48 -15.39 -1.13
CA ASP A 78 6.32 -14.74 -2.44
C ASP A 78 7.64 -14.78 -3.23
N GLY A 79 8.76 -14.47 -2.58
CA GLY A 79 10.09 -14.52 -3.19
C GLY A 79 10.52 -15.92 -3.65
N GLN A 80 10.07 -16.98 -2.94
CA GLN A 80 10.30 -18.37 -3.33
C GLN A 80 9.41 -18.81 -4.50
N GLN A 81 8.13 -18.43 -4.49
CA GLN A 81 7.22 -18.72 -5.60
C GLN A 81 7.66 -18.02 -6.90
N SER A 82 8.12 -16.77 -6.83
CA SER A 82 8.62 -16.06 -8.01
C SER A 82 9.88 -16.71 -8.60
N ARG A 83 10.74 -17.30 -7.76
CA ARG A 83 11.91 -18.08 -8.21
C ARG A 83 11.53 -19.39 -8.89
N ASN A 84 10.54 -20.11 -8.35
CA ASN A 84 10.13 -21.40 -8.89
C ASN A 84 9.40 -21.29 -10.25
N HIS A 85 8.69 -20.19 -10.50
CA HIS A 85 8.04 -19.94 -11.81
C HIS A 85 9.04 -19.47 -12.90
N GLY A 86 10.23 -19.01 -12.53
CA GLY A 86 11.30 -18.67 -13.47
C GLY A 86 12.18 -19.85 -13.90
N SER A 87 12.10 -20.99 -13.20
CA SER A 87 12.95 -22.17 -13.46
C SER A 87 12.33 -23.20 -14.42
N ALA A 88 11.09 -22.99 -14.88
CA ALA A 88 10.38 -23.93 -15.77
C ALA A 88 10.52 -23.60 -17.27
N ALA A 89 11.30 -22.59 -17.65
CA ALA A 89 11.48 -22.14 -19.04
C ALA A 89 12.81 -22.56 -19.69
N THR A 90 13.60 -23.43 -19.05
CA THR A 90 14.85 -23.97 -19.60
C THR A 90 15.00 -25.44 -19.24
N ALA A 91 14.32 -26.30 -20.00
CA ALA A 91 14.64 -27.72 -20.13
C ALA A 91 14.18 -28.18 -21.52
#